data_AF-A0A351MG52-F1
#
_entry.id   AF-A0A351MG52-F1
#
_cell.length_a   1.000
_cell.length_b   1.000
_cell.length_c   1.000
_cell.angle_alpha   90.00
_cell.angle_beta   90.00
_cell.angle_gamma   90.00
#
_symmetry.space_group_name_H-M   'P 1'
#
loop_
_entity.id
_entity.type
_entity.pdbx_description
1 polymer ?
#
loop_
_entity_poly.entity_id
_entity_poly.type
_entity_poly.pdbx_seq_one_letter_code
_entity_poly.pdbx_strand_id
1 'polypeptide(L)'
;PLRAELASQRERDLTTFHTALGELAASDFEARFRDLIINGRHRIDHKVAGRKLSWFAPREVGRRLRRVLKRIRAVSGEFDVHGLHEVRIANKQLRYAMETFASIYDRRFQRALDAVVELHSRLGDVHDLDVLIERLDQWTAEHGPTEDLTAQREALRTRRAKAYARAERWLTREGARSFGHTVMDTLD
;
A
#
# COMPACT_ATOMS: atom_id res chain seq x y z
N PRO A 1 24.29 -20.19 -8.18
CA PRO A 1 24.80 -19.10 -7.31
C PRO A 1 23.69 -18.36 -6.56
N LEU A 2 22.84 -17.57 -7.24
CA LEU A 2 21.77 -16.79 -6.61
C LEU A 2 20.81 -17.60 -5.72
N ARG A 3 20.34 -18.77 -6.18
CA ARG A 3 19.44 -19.62 -5.37
C ARG A 3 20.08 -20.11 -4.06
N ALA A 4 21.36 -20.45 -4.08
CA ALA A 4 22.07 -20.93 -2.90
C ALA A 4 22.29 -19.79 -1.90
N GLU A 5 22.67 -18.61 -2.40
CA GLU A 5 22.82 -17.41 -1.58
C GLU A 5 21.51 -16.98 -0.92
N LEU A 6 20.39 -16.98 -1.67
CA LEU A 6 19.06 -16.70 -1.13
C LEU A 6 18.63 -17.73 -0.08
N ALA A 7 18.97 -19.01 -0.25
CA ALA A 7 18.69 -20.05 0.73
C ALA A 7 19.46 -19.80 2.03
N SER A 8 20.76 -19.50 1.94
CA SER A 8 21.59 -19.17 3.10
C SER A 8 21.14 -17.87 3.79
N GLN A 9 20.71 -16.86 3.04
CA GLN A 9 20.14 -15.63 3.61
C GLN A 9 18.85 -15.93 4.36
N ARG A 10 17.94 -16.72 3.78
CA ARG A 10 16.69 -17.12 4.43
C ARG A 10 16.93 -17.82 5.77
N GLU A 11 17.93 -18.71 5.85
CA GLU A 11 18.26 -19.41 7.10
C GLU A 11 18.73 -18.46 8.20
N ARG A 12 19.57 -17.47 7.84
CA ARG A 12 19.99 -16.40 8.76
C ARG A 12 18.80 -15.56 9.21
N ASP A 13 17.98 -15.09 8.27
CA ASP A 13 16.81 -14.26 8.56
C ASP A 13 15.80 -14.99 9.45
N LEU A 14 15.58 -16.29 9.22
CA LEU A 14 14.72 -17.13 10.06
C LEU A 14 15.26 -17.24 11.48
N THR A 15 16.57 -17.44 11.62
CA THR A 15 17.22 -17.50 12.94
C THR A 15 17.03 -16.20 13.70
N THR A 16 17.33 -15.06 13.05
CA THR A 16 17.12 -13.73 13.64
C THR A 16 15.65 -13.49 14.00
N PHE A 17 14.72 -13.86 13.12
CA PHE A 17 13.29 -13.71 13.34
C PHE A 17 12.81 -14.53 14.54
N HIS A 18 13.25 -15.79 14.67
CA HIS A 18 12.89 -16.63 15.81
C HIS A 18 13.43 -16.09 17.13
N THR A 19 14.67 -15.60 17.16
CA THR A 19 15.25 -14.96 18.35
C THR A 19 14.41 -13.74 18.75
N ALA A 20 14.10 -12.85 17.80
CA ALA A 20 13.31 -11.65 18.06
C ALA A 20 11.89 -11.99 18.56
N LEU A 21 11.24 -13.03 18.02
CA LEU A 21 9.95 -13.50 18.52
C LEU A 21 10.05 -14.08 19.92
N GLY A 22 11.13 -14.82 20.24
CA GLY A 22 11.37 -15.35 21.57
C GLY A 22 11.54 -14.23 22.61
N GLU A 23 12.32 -13.21 22.27
CA GLU A 23 12.50 -12.02 23.11
C GLU A 23 11.18 -11.25 23.30
N LEU A 24 10.41 -11.06 22.24
CA LEU A 24 9.11 -10.40 22.31
C LEU A 24 8.12 -11.19 23.18
N ALA A 25 8.08 -12.52 23.04
CA ALA A 25 7.21 -13.39 23.82
C ALA A 25 7.61 -13.48 25.31
N ALA A 26 8.92 -13.40 25.60
CA ALA A 26 9.42 -13.34 26.97
C ALA A 26 9.24 -11.96 27.62
N SER A 27 8.99 -10.92 26.81
CA SER A 27 8.75 -9.56 27.29
C SER A 27 7.33 -9.36 27.84
N ASP A 28 7.10 -8.22 28.48
CA ASP A 28 5.77 -7.79 28.94
C ASP A 28 4.89 -7.21 27.81
N PHE A 29 5.34 -7.29 26.55
CA PHE A 29 4.69 -6.66 25.40
C PHE A 29 3.23 -7.07 25.28
N GLU A 30 2.90 -8.36 25.35
CA GLU A 30 1.52 -8.81 25.17
C GLU A 30 0.62 -8.26 26.29
N ALA A 31 1.07 -8.31 27.54
CA ALA A 31 0.34 -7.79 28.68
C ALA A 31 0.11 -6.27 28.53
N ARG A 32 1.15 -5.51 28.18
CA ARG A 32 1.06 -4.06 27.95
C ARG A 32 0.21 -3.70 26.75
N PHE A 33 0.26 -4.49 25.68
CA PHE A 33 -0.56 -4.27 24.49
C PHE A 33 -2.03 -4.55 24.79
N ARG A 34 -2.35 -5.64 25.49
CA ARG A 34 -3.73 -5.94 25.92
C ARG A 34 -4.25 -4.87 26.87
N ASP A 35 -3.44 -4.45 27.84
CA ASP A 35 -3.79 -3.33 28.73
C ASP A 35 -4.05 -2.06 27.93
N LEU A 36 -3.23 -1.72 26.94
CA LEU A 36 -3.45 -0.59 26.05
C LEU A 36 -4.75 -0.69 25.23
N ILE A 37 -5.14 -1.89 24.79
CA ILE A 37 -6.38 -2.07 24.01
C ILE A 37 -7.63 -2.00 24.91
N ILE A 38 -7.56 -2.57 26.12
CA ILE A 38 -8.70 -2.65 27.05
C ILE A 38 -8.84 -1.37 27.87
N ASN A 39 -7.75 -0.94 28.50
CA ASN A 39 -7.69 0.15 29.46
C ASN A 39 -6.96 1.37 28.91
N GLY A 40 -6.18 1.19 27.84
CA GLY A 40 -5.44 2.27 27.24
C GLY A 40 -6.38 3.39 26.88
N ARG A 41 -5.92 4.58 27.23
CA ARG A 41 -6.67 5.82 27.10
C ARG A 41 -7.12 6.01 25.66
N HIS A 42 -8.31 5.51 25.31
CA HIS A 42 -9.28 6.27 24.53
C HIS A 42 -9.60 7.52 25.33
N ARG A 43 -8.59 8.39 25.47
CA ARG A 43 -8.68 9.65 26.18
C ARG A 43 -9.84 10.35 25.49
N ILE A 44 -10.90 10.57 26.26
CA ILE A 44 -12.05 11.40 25.90
C ILE A 44 -11.57 12.77 25.36
N ASP A 45 -10.32 13.13 25.67
CA ASP A 45 -9.56 14.30 25.21
C ASP A 45 -9.14 14.28 23.72
N HIS A 46 -9.24 13.17 22.98
CA HIS A 46 -8.95 13.21 21.54
C HIS A 46 -10.06 14.00 20.83
N LYS A 47 -9.70 14.92 19.93
CA LYS A 47 -10.64 15.88 19.29
C LYS A 47 -11.87 15.25 18.62
N VAL A 48 -11.81 13.95 18.30
CA VAL A 48 -12.92 13.19 17.68
C VAL A 48 -13.54 12.12 18.57
N ALA A 49 -13.03 11.90 19.80
CA ALA A 49 -13.62 10.95 20.73
C ALA A 49 -15.07 11.35 21.06
N GLY A 50 -15.96 10.35 21.15
CA GLY A 50 -17.40 10.57 21.41
C GLY A 50 -18.20 11.16 20.24
N ARG A 51 -17.59 11.45 19.08
CA ARG A 51 -18.33 11.90 17.88
C ARG A 51 -19.06 10.72 17.22
N LYS A 52 -20.23 10.99 16.63
CA LYS A 52 -20.99 10.00 15.85
C LYS A 52 -20.17 9.56 14.63
N LEU A 53 -20.20 8.26 14.31
CA LEU A 53 -19.50 7.72 13.14
C LEU A 53 -19.99 8.36 11.83
N SER A 54 -21.28 8.65 11.71
CA SER A 54 -21.85 9.37 10.55
C SER A 54 -21.25 10.76 10.34
N TRP A 55 -20.73 11.40 11.38
CA TRP A 55 -20.02 12.68 11.26
C TRP A 55 -18.54 12.50 10.94
N PHE A 56 -17.91 11.46 11.51
CA PHE A 56 -16.47 11.23 11.43
C PHE A 56 -16.04 10.53 10.14
N ALA A 57 -16.76 9.49 9.72
CA ALA A 57 -16.39 8.66 8.57
C ALA A 57 -16.26 9.47 7.26
N PRO A 58 -17.22 10.34 6.87
CA PRO A 58 -17.08 11.15 5.66
C PRO A 58 -15.86 12.06 5.68
N ARG A 59 -15.55 12.65 6.86
CA ARG A 59 -14.41 13.54 7.03
C ARG A 59 -13.09 12.80 6.91
N GLU A 60 -12.99 11.63 7.51
CA GLU A 60 -11.78 10.82 7.48
C GLU A 60 -11.53 10.22 6.10
N VAL A 61 -12.56 9.68 5.44
CA VAL A 61 -12.47 9.19 4.06
C VAL A 61 -12.10 10.34 3.12
N GLY A 62 -12.80 11.47 3.17
CA GLY A 62 -12.50 12.64 2.33
C GLY A 62 -11.09 13.21 2.56
N ARG A 63 -10.60 13.22 3.81
CA ARG A 63 -9.21 13.61 4.13
C ARG A 63 -8.20 12.67 3.46
N ARG A 64 -8.43 11.36 3.51
CA ARG A 64 -7.55 10.36 2.90
C ARG A 64 -7.60 10.41 1.37
N LEU A 65 -8.79 10.57 0.80
CA LEU A 65 -9.00 10.74 -0.63
C LEU A 65 -8.25 11.96 -1.17
N ARG A 66 -8.33 13.12 -0.49
CA ARG A 66 -7.56 14.32 -0.87
C ARG A 66 -6.06 14.06 -0.94
N ARG A 67 -5.52 13.20 -0.06
CA ARG A 67 -4.11 12.80 -0.11
C ARG A 67 -3.81 11.94 -1.34
N VAL A 68 -4.66 10.95 -1.64
CA VAL A 68 -4.54 10.13 -2.87
C VAL A 68 -4.52 11.02 -4.10
N LEU A 69 -5.52 11.90 -4.25
CA LEU A 69 -5.63 12.81 -5.41
C LEU A 69 -4.43 13.77 -5.50
N LYS A 70 -3.93 14.28 -4.37
CA LYS A 70 -2.72 15.11 -4.35
C LYS A 70 -1.50 14.34 -4.84
N ARG A 71 -1.33 13.08 -4.43
CA ARG A 71 -0.21 12.24 -4.88
C ARG A 71 -0.32 11.88 -6.36
N ILE A 72 -1.52 11.55 -6.84
CA ILE A 72 -1.76 11.27 -8.26
C ILE A 72 -1.34 12.47 -9.11
N ARG A 73 -1.76 13.69 -8.73
CA ARG A 73 -1.37 14.92 -9.46
C ARG A 73 0.13 15.22 -9.45
N ALA A 74 0.88 14.64 -8.52
CA ALA A 74 2.32 14.83 -8.40
C ALA A 74 3.12 13.78 -9.19
N VAL A 75 2.48 12.71 -9.68
CA VAL A 75 3.13 11.69 -10.52
C VAL A 75 3.54 12.33 -11.85
N SER A 76 4.82 12.22 -12.18
CA SER A 76 5.40 12.81 -13.39
C SER A 76 5.29 11.92 -14.64
N GLY A 77 4.93 10.65 -14.47
CA GLY A 77 4.67 9.73 -15.58
C GLY A 77 4.91 8.27 -15.20
N GLU A 78 5.05 7.43 -16.22
CA GLU A 78 5.29 6.00 -16.07
C GLU A 78 6.54 5.68 -15.25
N PHE A 79 7.63 6.40 -15.48
CA PHE A 79 8.93 6.10 -14.87
C PHE A 79 9.11 6.66 -13.46
N ASP A 80 8.08 7.32 -12.91
CA ASP A 80 8.10 7.89 -11.56
C ASP A 80 7.81 6.83 -10.48
N VAL A 81 8.76 5.91 -10.28
CA VAL A 81 8.65 4.79 -9.33
C VAL A 81 8.25 5.28 -7.93
N HIS A 82 8.93 6.33 -7.45
CA HIS A 82 8.67 6.89 -6.12
C HIS A 82 7.27 7.53 -6.04
N GLY A 83 6.88 8.33 -7.04
CA GLY A 83 5.54 8.93 -7.11
C GLY A 83 4.43 7.89 -7.10
N LEU A 84 4.58 6.81 -7.88
CA LEU A 84 3.63 5.70 -7.93
C LEU A 84 3.54 4.95 -6.59
N HIS A 85 4.68 4.73 -5.94
CA HIS A 85 4.71 4.15 -4.59
C HIS A 85 3.99 5.02 -3.56
N GLU A 86 4.18 6.34 -3.60
CA GLU A 86 3.48 7.29 -2.73
C GLU A 86 1.95 7.28 -2.95
N VAL A 87 1.49 7.18 -4.20
CA VAL A 87 0.07 6.98 -4.49
C VAL A 87 -0.43 5.67 -3.88
N ARG A 88 0.33 4.58 -4.03
CA ARG A 88 -0.02 3.27 -3.48
C ARG A 88 -0.17 3.31 -1.95
N ILE A 89 0.76 3.96 -1.24
CA ILE A 89 0.69 4.15 0.22
C ILE A 89 -0.56 4.95 0.59
N ALA A 90 -0.79 6.08 -0.07
CA ALA A 90 -1.97 6.91 0.20
C ALA A 90 -3.27 6.13 -0.05
N ASN A 91 -3.34 5.35 -1.13
CA ASN A 91 -4.51 4.55 -1.48
C ASN A 91 -4.74 3.38 -0.51
N LYS A 92 -3.66 2.74 -0.01
CA LYS A 92 -3.75 1.76 1.08
C LYS A 92 -4.39 2.35 2.33
N GLN A 93 -3.99 3.56 2.70
CA GLN A 93 -4.59 4.25 3.84
C GLN A 93 -6.07 4.58 3.59
N LEU A 94 -6.44 5.04 2.39
CA LEU A 94 -7.84 5.25 2.02
C LEU A 94 -8.64 3.94 2.14
N ARG A 95 -8.14 2.86 1.53
CA ARG A 95 -8.73 1.51 1.60
C ARG A 95 -9.02 1.10 3.04
N TYR A 96 -8.03 1.18 3.92
CA TYR A 96 -8.19 0.77 5.33
C TYR A 96 -9.24 1.60 6.08
N ALA A 97 -9.35 2.91 5.81
CA ALA A 97 -10.44 3.70 6.38
C ALA A 97 -11.79 3.21 5.88
N MET A 98 -11.90 2.99 4.57
CA MET A 98 -13.16 2.59 3.98
C MET A 98 -13.58 1.19 4.44
N GLU A 99 -12.66 0.22 4.50
CA GLU A 99 -12.90 -1.12 5.06
C GLU A 99 -13.39 -1.05 6.51
N THR A 100 -12.82 -0.13 7.32
CA THR A 100 -13.21 0.06 8.72
C THR A 100 -14.66 0.56 8.85
N PHE A 101 -15.11 1.41 7.92
CA PHE A 101 -16.47 1.98 7.95
C PHE A 101 -17.47 1.22 7.08
N ALA A 102 -17.05 0.20 6.33
CA ALA A 102 -17.91 -0.46 5.34
C ALA A 102 -19.22 -1.01 5.94
N SER A 103 -19.20 -1.48 7.19
CA SER A 103 -20.37 -2.06 7.86
C SER A 103 -21.50 -1.08 8.19
N ILE A 104 -21.24 0.23 8.16
CA ILE A 104 -22.24 1.28 8.46
C ILE A 104 -22.75 1.99 7.21
N TYR A 105 -22.34 1.56 6.01
CA TYR A 105 -22.73 2.13 4.72
C TYR A 105 -23.39 1.09 3.81
N ASP A 106 -23.99 1.58 2.73
CA ASP A 106 -24.75 0.79 1.78
C ASP A 106 -23.88 0.20 0.64
N ARG A 107 -24.57 -0.39 -0.34
CA ARG A 107 -23.93 -0.98 -1.51
C ARG A 107 -23.21 0.03 -2.41
N ARG A 108 -23.56 1.33 -2.37
CA ARG A 108 -22.87 2.35 -3.16
C ARG A 108 -21.46 2.55 -2.62
N PHE A 109 -21.32 2.65 -1.31
CA PHE A 109 -20.02 2.72 -0.63
C PHE A 109 -19.15 1.50 -0.93
N GLN A 110 -19.73 0.29 -0.92
CA GLN A 110 -18.99 -0.92 -1.27
C GLN A 110 -18.43 -0.86 -2.70
N ARG A 111 -19.20 -0.37 -3.69
CA ARG A 111 -18.68 -0.20 -5.06
C ARG A 111 -17.54 0.80 -5.15
N ALA A 112 -17.60 1.89 -4.37
CA ALA A 112 -16.49 2.83 -4.29
C ALA A 112 -15.25 2.20 -3.63
N LEU A 113 -15.43 1.39 -2.59
CA LEU A 113 -14.36 0.59 -2.00
C LEU A 113 -13.75 -0.38 -3.02
N ASP A 114 -14.56 -1.04 -3.85
CA ASP A 114 -14.05 -1.93 -4.90
C ASP A 114 -13.16 -1.18 -5.91
N ALA A 115 -13.51 0.05 -6.27
CA ALA A 115 -12.65 0.89 -7.12
C ALA A 115 -11.32 1.27 -6.44
N VAL A 116 -11.35 1.55 -5.13
CA VAL A 116 -10.14 1.80 -4.31
C VAL A 116 -9.26 0.56 -4.24
N VAL A 117 -9.86 -0.62 -4.05
CA VAL A 117 -9.18 -1.92 -4.06
C VAL A 117 -8.55 -2.19 -5.41
N GLU A 118 -9.28 -1.92 -6.51
CA GLU A 118 -8.76 -2.15 -7.86
C GLU A 118 -7.54 -1.26 -8.15
N LEU A 119 -7.62 0.04 -7.86
CA LEU A 119 -6.47 0.93 -7.98
C LEU A 119 -5.28 0.44 -7.13
N HIS A 120 -5.54 -0.02 -5.90
CA HIS A 120 -4.49 -0.56 -5.03
C HIS A 120 -3.81 -1.79 -5.65
N SER A 121 -4.60 -2.70 -6.22
CA SER A 121 -4.11 -3.90 -6.89
C SER A 121 -3.26 -3.55 -8.11
N ARG A 122 -3.71 -2.62 -8.98
CA ARG A 122 -2.93 -2.23 -10.16
C ARG A 122 -1.61 -1.56 -9.81
N LEU A 123 -1.60 -0.70 -8.78
CA LEU A 123 -0.35 -0.12 -8.27
C LEU A 123 0.53 -1.16 -7.58
N GLY A 124 -0.07 -2.22 -7.01
CA GLY A 124 0.64 -3.39 -6.51
C GLY A 124 1.43 -4.09 -7.61
N ASP A 125 0.78 -4.42 -8.74
CA ASP A 125 1.44 -5.04 -9.89
C ASP A 125 2.68 -4.26 -10.36
N VAL A 126 2.57 -2.92 -10.42
CA VAL A 126 3.69 -2.05 -10.83
C VAL A 126 4.80 -2.06 -9.80
N HIS A 127 4.45 -1.88 -8.52
CA HIS A 127 5.43 -1.84 -7.43
C HIS A 127 6.20 -3.15 -7.27
N ASP A 128 5.53 -4.29 -7.40
CA ASP A 128 6.17 -5.60 -7.30
C ASP A 128 7.23 -5.76 -8.41
N LEU A 129 6.92 -5.27 -9.63
CA LEU A 129 7.87 -5.29 -10.74
C LEU A 129 9.01 -4.28 -10.55
N ASP A 130 8.73 -3.09 -10.00
CA ASP A 130 9.78 -2.11 -9.66
C ASP A 130 10.78 -2.70 -8.66
N VAL A 131 10.30 -3.35 -7.60
CA VAL A 131 11.14 -4.01 -6.59
C VAL A 131 11.92 -5.19 -7.17
N LEU A 132 11.31 -5.98 -8.06
CA LEU A 132 12.01 -7.09 -8.72
C LEU A 132 13.13 -6.59 -9.65
N ILE A 133 12.89 -5.53 -10.41
CA ILE A 133 13.90 -4.91 -11.28
C ILE A 133 15.03 -4.34 -10.43
N GLU A 134 14.72 -3.63 -9.34
CA GLU A 134 15.73 -3.08 -8.42
C GLU A 134 16.61 -4.18 -7.81
N ARG A 135 16.01 -5.27 -7.33
CA ARG A 135 16.77 -6.41 -6.78
C ARG A 135 17.67 -7.08 -7.82
N LEU A 136 17.17 -7.21 -9.05
CA LEU A 136 17.95 -7.77 -10.15
C LEU A 136 19.13 -6.86 -10.52
N ASP A 137 18.90 -5.55 -10.54
CA ASP A 137 19.94 -4.55 -10.82
C ASP A 137 21.02 -4.55 -9.72
N GLN A 138 20.63 -4.64 -8.44
CA GLN A 138 21.55 -4.77 -7.31
C GLN A 138 22.42 -6.03 -7.42
N TRP A 139 21.80 -7.20 -7.65
CA TRP A 139 22.54 -8.45 -7.79
C TRP A 139 23.51 -8.42 -8.99
N THR A 140 23.07 -7.83 -10.11
CA THR A 140 23.88 -7.68 -11.32
C THR A 140 25.08 -6.74 -11.09
N ALA A 141 24.92 -5.69 -10.28
CA ALA A 141 26.01 -4.78 -9.93
C ALA A 141 27.10 -5.49 -9.10
N GLU A 142 26.73 -6.45 -8.25
CA GLU A 142 27.65 -7.21 -7.39
C GLU A 142 28.37 -8.35 -8.13
N HIS A 143 27.68 -9.02 -9.07
CA HIS A 143 28.14 -10.27 -9.68
C HIS A 143 28.49 -10.15 -11.17
N GLY A 144 28.22 -9.00 -11.77
CA GLY A 144 28.39 -8.74 -13.20
C GLY A 144 27.19 -9.15 -14.05
N PRO A 145 27.06 -8.57 -15.26
CA PRO A 145 25.99 -8.89 -16.18
C PRO A 145 26.15 -10.30 -16.76
N THR A 146 25.01 -10.96 -16.97
CA THR A 146 24.91 -12.18 -17.79
C THR A 146 23.85 -11.98 -18.87
N GLU A 147 23.94 -12.74 -19.96
CA GLU A 147 22.97 -12.68 -21.06
C GLU A 147 21.54 -13.00 -20.59
N ASP A 148 21.39 -14.04 -19.76
CA ASP A 148 20.10 -14.45 -19.18
C ASP A 148 19.48 -13.34 -18.31
N LEU A 149 20.25 -12.71 -17.42
CA LEU A 149 19.73 -11.64 -16.56
C LEU A 149 19.37 -10.38 -17.35
N THR A 150 20.12 -10.08 -18.42
CA THR A 150 19.80 -8.97 -19.33
C THR A 150 18.45 -9.20 -20.01
N ALA A 151 18.21 -10.41 -20.52
CA ALA A 151 16.94 -10.79 -21.13
C ALA A 151 15.78 -10.76 -20.11
N GLN A 152 15.99 -11.27 -18.89
CA GLN A 152 14.98 -11.24 -17.82
C GLN A 152 14.61 -9.81 -17.41
N ARG A 153 15.59 -8.92 -17.30
CA ARG A 153 15.37 -7.50 -16.98
C ARG A 153 14.48 -6.82 -18.01
N GLU A 154 14.73 -7.07 -19.29
CA GLU A 154 13.92 -6.49 -20.37
C GLU A 154 12.49 -7.06 -20.38
N ALA A 155 12.34 -8.36 -20.12
CA ALA A 155 11.03 -8.98 -19.93
C ALA A 155 10.26 -8.36 -18.75
N LEU A 156 10.93 -8.08 -17.63
CA LEU A 156 10.33 -7.41 -16.47
C LEU A 156 9.90 -5.97 -16.81
N ARG A 157 10.73 -5.20 -17.51
CA ARG A 157 10.39 -3.84 -17.97
C ARG A 157 9.16 -3.85 -18.88
N THR A 158 9.08 -4.78 -19.82
CA THR A 158 7.90 -4.95 -20.68
C THR A 158 6.65 -5.28 -19.86
N ARG A 159 6.76 -6.18 -18.87
CA ARG A 159 5.64 -6.50 -17.97
C ARG A 159 5.22 -5.30 -17.12
N ARG A 160 6.18 -4.50 -16.67
CA ARG A 160 5.98 -3.31 -15.85
C ARG A 160 5.25 -2.23 -16.62
N ALA A 161 5.62 -1.97 -17.87
CA ALA A 161 4.91 -1.06 -18.76
C ALA A 161 3.44 -1.48 -18.96
N LYS A 162 3.20 -2.78 -19.19
CA LYS A 162 1.83 -3.32 -19.27
C LYS A 162 1.04 -3.17 -17.96
N ALA A 163 1.70 -3.29 -16.81
CA ALA A 163 1.08 -3.08 -15.51
C ALA A 163 0.71 -1.60 -15.30
N TYR A 164 1.61 -0.69 -15.68
CA TYR A 164 1.36 0.75 -15.62
C TYR A 164 0.17 1.15 -16.50
N ALA A 165 0.11 0.68 -17.75
CA ALA A 165 -1.01 0.97 -18.66
C ALA A 165 -2.38 0.59 -18.07
N ARG A 166 -2.46 -0.48 -17.25
CA ARG A 166 -3.70 -0.86 -16.55
C ARG A 166 -4.07 0.11 -15.42
N ALA A 167 -3.08 0.74 -14.78
CA ALA A 167 -3.25 1.72 -13.72
C ALA A 167 -3.43 3.16 -14.24
N GLU A 168 -2.96 3.43 -15.46
CA GLU A 168 -2.87 4.77 -16.03
C GLU A 168 -4.22 5.51 -16.03
N ARG A 169 -5.32 4.78 -16.26
CA ARG A 169 -6.66 5.36 -16.29
C ARG A 169 -7.02 6.16 -15.03
N TRP A 170 -6.49 5.83 -13.86
CA TRP A 170 -6.71 6.61 -12.62
C TRP A 170 -5.68 7.70 -12.40
N LEU A 171 -4.52 7.61 -13.07
CA LEU A 171 -3.40 8.53 -12.91
C LEU A 171 -3.56 9.79 -13.77
N THR A 172 -4.43 9.74 -14.80
CA THR A 172 -4.81 10.92 -15.58
C THR A 172 -5.60 11.92 -14.74
N ARG A 173 -5.62 13.20 -15.16
CA ARG A 173 -6.41 14.25 -14.50
C ARG A 173 -7.91 13.92 -14.46
N GLU A 174 -8.44 13.38 -15.55
CA GLU A 174 -9.85 12.99 -15.67
C GLU A 174 -10.15 11.76 -14.82
N GLY A 175 -9.30 10.75 -14.89
CA GLY A 175 -9.37 9.54 -14.07
C GLY A 175 -9.38 9.83 -12.58
N ALA A 176 -8.45 10.65 -12.11
CA ALA A 176 -8.37 11.07 -10.72
C ALA A 176 -9.63 11.83 -10.28
N ARG A 177 -10.18 12.68 -11.15
CA ARG A 177 -11.42 13.42 -10.87
C ARG A 177 -12.62 12.46 -10.76
N SER A 178 -12.77 11.55 -11.72
CA SER A 178 -13.84 10.55 -11.75
C SER A 178 -13.78 9.61 -10.54
N PHE A 179 -12.58 9.16 -10.18
CA PHE A 179 -12.31 8.38 -8.97
C PHE A 179 -12.69 9.16 -7.71
N GLY A 180 -12.33 10.45 -7.64
CA GLY A 180 -12.69 11.34 -6.54
C GLY A 180 -14.20 11.45 -6.33
N HIS A 181 -14.96 11.69 -7.40
CA HIS A 181 -16.43 11.75 -7.33
C HIS A 181 -17.01 10.40 -6.90
N THR A 182 -16.56 9.29 -7.49
CA THR A 182 -17.03 7.93 -7.15
C THR A 182 -16.93 7.66 -5.65
N VAL A 183 -15.87 8.10 -4.99
CA VAL A 183 -15.71 7.93 -3.54
C VAL A 183 -16.58 8.92 -2.75
N MET A 184 -16.59 10.20 -3.14
CA MET A 184 -17.31 11.24 -2.39
C MET A 184 -18.83 11.07 -2.44
N ASP A 185 -19.39 10.66 -3.59
CA ASP A 185 -20.84 10.51 -3.79
C ASP A 185 -21.47 9.40 -2.92
N THR A 186 -20.64 8.61 -2.23
CA THR A 186 -21.09 7.54 -1.32
C THR A 186 -21.11 7.95 0.15
N LEU A 187 -20.68 9.17 0.46
CA LEU A 187 -20.52 9.68 1.82
C LEU A 187 -21.64 10.63 2.26
N ASP A 188 -22.59 10.93 1.37
CA ASP A 188 -23.83 11.66 1.61
C ASP A 188 -24.96 10.71 2.05
#